data_AF-A0A1S2UNV7-F1
#
_entry.id   AF-A0A1S2UNV7-F1
#
_cell.length_a   1.000
_cell.length_b   1.000
_cell.length_c   1.000
_cell.angle_alpha   90.00
_cell.angle_beta   90.00
_cell.angle_gamma   90.00
#
_symmetry.space_group_name_H-M   'P 1'
#
loop_
_entity.id
_entity.type
_entity.pdbx_description
1 polymer ?
#
loop_
_entity_poly.entity_id
_entity_poly.type
_entity_poly.pdbx_seq_one_letter_code
_entity_poly.pdbx_strand_id
1 'polypeptide(L)' 'MHSHAGVWERSETLASAHALTCDFAFELEGSRREGALGIAQLIEVARLLAERVLDDSEPSSEAEPGNLQTD' A
#
# COMPACT_ATOMS: atom_id res chain seq x y z
N MET A 1 -4.11 -15.99 -11.62
CA MET A 1 -3.09 -14.91 -11.72
C MET A 1 -3.70 -13.51 -11.86
N HIS A 2 -4.92 -13.23 -11.38
CA HIS A 2 -5.58 -11.92 -11.60
C HIS A 2 -5.72 -11.04 -10.35
N SER A 3 -5.43 -11.54 -9.14
CA SER A 3 -5.65 -10.76 -7.90
C SER A 3 -4.54 -9.74 -7.59
N HIS A 4 -3.31 -9.94 -8.09
CA HIS A 4 -2.18 -9.03 -7.82
C HIS A 4 -2.15 -7.77 -8.70
N ALA A 5 -2.72 -7.81 -9.91
CA ALA A 5 -2.57 -6.74 -10.90
C ALA A 5 -3.22 -5.42 -10.45
N GLY A 6 -4.41 -5.48 -9.84
CA GLY A 6 -5.15 -4.28 -9.45
C GLY A 6 -4.67 -3.57 -8.18
N VAL A 7 -3.69 -4.14 -7.46
CA VAL A 7 -3.06 -3.46 -6.30
C VAL A 7 -1.67 -2.94 -6.66
N TRP A 8 -0.91 -3.61 -7.54
CA TRP A 8 0.36 -3.07 -8.02
C TRP A 8 0.18 -1.77 -8.80
N GLU A 9 -0.84 -1.72 -9.67
CA GLU A 9 -1.23 -0.49 -10.37
C GLU A 9 -1.60 0.63 -9.38
N ARG A 10 -2.26 0.29 -8.27
CA ARG A 10 -2.57 1.24 -7.20
C ARG A 10 -1.32 1.69 -6.45
N SER A 11 -0.40 0.80 -6.10
CA SER A 11 0.84 1.16 -5.42
C SER A 11 1.76 2.02 -6.30
N GLU A 12 1.85 1.74 -7.60
CA GLU A 12 2.63 2.56 -8.53
C GLU A 12 2.00 3.95 -8.74
N THR A 13 0.67 4.00 -8.87
CA THR A 13 -0.07 5.27 -8.93
C THR A 13 0.08 6.09 -7.64
N LEU A 14 0.02 5.44 -6.47
CA LEU A 14 0.21 6.08 -5.17
C LEU A 14 1.64 6.60 -5.00
N ALA A 15 2.64 5.82 -5.41
CA ALA A 15 4.05 6.23 -5.36
C ALA A 15 4.31 7.45 -6.26
N SER A 16 3.74 7.47 -7.48
CA SER A 16 3.82 8.63 -8.37
C SER A 16 3.11 9.86 -7.78
N ALA A 17 1.92 9.69 -7.23
CA ALA A 17 1.17 10.77 -6.59
C ALA A 17 1.92 11.35 -5.36
N HIS A 18 2.57 10.50 -4.56
CA HIS A 18 3.41 10.93 -3.45
C HIS A 18 4.58 11.77 -3.93
N ALA A 19 5.33 11.29 -4.94
CA ALA A 19 6.46 12.03 -5.52
C ALA A 19 6.04 13.40 -6.07
N LEU A 20 4.97 13.46 -6.87
CA LEU A 20 4.44 14.71 -7.41
C LEU A 20 4.00 15.68 -6.32
N THR A 21 3.38 15.17 -5.25
CA THR A 21 2.93 16.02 -4.13
C THR A 21 4.11 16.57 -3.32
N CYS A 22 5.16 15.76 -3.13
CA CYS A 22 6.40 16.20 -2.50
C CYS A 22 7.11 17.26 -3.34
N ASP A 23 7.24 17.04 -4.64
CA ASP A 23 7.82 18.00 -5.58
C ASP A 23 7.03 19.32 -5.55
N PHE A 24 5.69 19.24 -5.58
CA PHE A 24 4.83 20.41 -5.45
C PHE A 24 4.95 21.10 -4.08
N ALA A 25 5.15 20.35 -2.99
CA ALA A 25 5.35 20.93 -1.67
C ALA A 25 6.64 21.77 -1.58
N PHE A 26 7.68 21.42 -2.34
CA PHE A 26 8.90 22.23 -2.44
C PHE A 26 8.68 23.57 -3.13
N GLU A 27 7.67 23.68 -4.02
CA GLU A 27 7.29 24.94 -4.67
C GLU A 27 6.43 25.86 -3.78
N LEU A 28 6.00 25.38 -2.61
CA LEU A 28 5.08 26.08 -1.72
C LEU A 28 5.73 26.61 -0.44
N GLU A 29 5.05 27.58 0.17
CA GLU A 29 5.48 28.25 1.39
C GLU A 29 4.38 28.32 2.44
N GLY A 30 4.80 28.35 3.72
CA GLY A 30 3.92 28.44 4.88
C GLY A 30 2.88 27.31 4.93
N SER A 31 1.65 27.67 5.26
CA SER A 31 0.55 26.71 5.45
C SER A 31 0.20 25.90 4.21
N ARG A 32 0.48 26.40 3.00
CA ARG A 32 0.24 25.64 1.75
C ARG A 32 1.20 24.47 1.61
N ARG A 33 2.48 24.66 1.98
CA ARG A 33 3.45 23.57 2.01
C ARG A 33 3.09 22.54 3.07
N GLU A 34 2.67 22.99 4.25
CA GLU A 34 2.20 22.10 5.32
C GLU A 34 0.98 21.28 4.86
N GLY A 35 0.03 21.90 4.15
CA GLY A 35 -1.09 21.20 3.52
C GLY A 35 -0.65 20.17 2.48
N ALA A 36 0.28 20.51 1.60
CA ALA A 36 0.82 19.58 0.60
C ALA A 36 1.56 18.40 1.24
N LEU A 37 2.36 18.63 2.29
CA LEU A 37 3.00 17.57 3.05
C LEU A 37 1.98 16.68 3.77
N GLY A 38 0.90 17.25 4.29
CA GLY A 38 -0.22 16.50 4.85
C GLY A 38 -0.88 15.57 3.81
N ILE A 39 -1.06 16.05 2.57
CA ILE A 39 -1.56 15.22 1.46
C ILE A 39 -0.59 14.10 1.13
N ALA A 40 0.72 14.38 1.06
CA ALA A 40 1.74 13.36 0.83
C ALA A 40 1.70 12.26 1.92
N GLN A 41 1.56 12.65 3.19
CA GLN A 41 1.39 11.71 4.30
C GLN A 41 0.13 10.85 4.15
N LEU A 42 -1.01 11.44 3.76
CA LEU A 42 -2.25 10.69 3.53
C LEU A 42 -2.12 9.68 2.38
N ILE A 43 -1.42 10.05 1.32
CA ILE A 43 -1.11 9.15 0.19
C ILE A 43 -0.27 7.96 0.67
N GLU A 44 0.77 8.22 1.48
CA GLU A 44 1.63 7.16 2.01
C GLU A 44 0.86 6.23 2.96
N VAL A 45 -0.04 6.77 3.79
CA VAL A 45 -0.95 5.96 4.62
C VAL A 45 -1.85 5.08 3.74
N ALA A 46 -2.40 5.61 2.65
CA ALA A 46 -3.23 4.82 1.73
C ALA A 46 -2.43 3.68 1.07
N ARG A 47 -1.15 3.90 0.74
CA ARG A 47 -0.25 2.86 0.22
C ARG A 47 -0.02 1.75 1.23
N LEU A 48 0.34 2.10 2.47
CA LEU A 48 0.55 1.13 3.55
C LEU A 48 -0.73 0.33 3.85
N LEU A 49 -1.90 0.96 3.77
CA LEU A 49 -3.18 0.26 3.94
C LEU A 49 -3.45 -0.71 2.78
N ALA A 50 -3.16 -0.34 1.53
CA ALA A 50 -3.32 -1.21 0.37
C ALA A 50 -2.40 -2.44 0.44
N GLU A 51 -1.16 -2.24 0.89
CA GLU A 51 -0.18 -3.31 1.13
C GLU A 51 -0.64 -4.25 2.25
N ARG A 52 -1.10 -3.70 3.38
CA ARG A 52 -1.60 -4.51 4.50
C ARG A 52 -2.85 -5.33 4.15
N VAL A 53 -3.75 -4.78 3.33
CA VAL A 53 -4.92 -5.55 2.85
C VAL A 53 -4.50 -6.73 1.99
N LEU A 54 -3.43 -6.62 1.18
CA LEU A 54 -2.89 -7.77 0.44
C LEU A 54 -2.28 -8.82 1.36
N ASP A 55 -1.44 -8.41 2.30
CA ASP A 55 -0.78 -9.32 3.25
C ASP A 55 -1.82 -10.12 4.06
N ASP A 56 -2.91 -9.47 4.49
CA ASP A 56 -4.02 -10.14 5.19
C ASP A 56 -4.89 -11.01 4.23
N SER A 57 -4.78 -10.83 2.91
CA SER A 57 -5.53 -11.56 1.87
C SER A 57 -4.81 -12.80 1.33
N GLU A 58 -3.54 -13.01 1.65
CA GLU A 58 -2.81 -14.23 1.30
C GLU A 58 -3.25 -15.36 2.27
N PRO A 59 -4.06 -16.35 1.83
CA PRO A 59 -4.35 -17.48 2.68
C PRO A 59 -3.04 -18.22 2.93
N SER A 60 -2.65 -18.37 4.19
CA SER A 60 -1.57 -19.26 4.62
C SER A 60 -1.92 -20.69 4.17
N SER A 61 -1.47 -21.05 2.98
CA SER A 61 -1.55 -22.40 2.43
C SER A 61 -0.42 -23.25 3.03
N GLU A 62 -0.41 -23.37 4.35
CA GLU A 62 0.37 -24.38 5.08
C GLU A 62 -0.54 -25.04 6.12
N ALA A 63 -1.56 -25.73 5.63
CA ALA A 63 -2.25 -26.76 6.39
C ALA A 63 -2.32 -28.01 5.50
N GLU A 64 -1.26 -28.81 5.53
CA GLU A 64 -1.34 -30.23 5.20
C GLU A 64 -1.60 -31.00 6.51
N PRO A 65 -2.86 -31.35 6.85
CA PRO A 65 -3.16 -32.30 7.91
C PRO A 65 -3.03 -33.72 7.33
N GLY A 66 -1.80 -34.22 7.23
CA GLY A 66 -1.47 -35.55 6.73
C GLY A 66 -1.38 -36.62 7.83
N ASN A 67 -2.53 -37.02 8.37
CA ASN A 67 -2.88 -38.31 8.96
C ASN A 67 -2.05 -38.91 10.13
N LEU A 68 -2.69 -38.90 11.32
CA LEU A 68 -2.53 -39.91 12.36
C LEU A 68 -2.74 -41.31 11.74
N GLN A 69 -1.71 -42.15 11.72
CA GLN A 69 -1.90 -43.58 11.59
C GLN A 69 -2.27 -44.14 12.98
N THR A 70 -3.54 -44.49 13.13
CA THR A 70 -4.14 -45.26 14.23
C THR A 70 -3.63 -46.71 14.24
N ASP A 71 -3.36 -47.22 15.46
CA ASP A 71 -3.14 -48.61 15.91
C ASP A 71 -2.21 -49.55 15.10
#